data_AF-A0A974NQI6-F1
#
_entry.id   AF-A0A974NQI6-F1
#
_cell.length_a   1.000
_cell.length_b   1.000
_cell.length_c   1.000
_cell.angle_alpha   90.00
_cell.angle_beta   90.00
_cell.angle_gamma   90.00
#
_symmetry.space_group_name_H-M   'P 1'
#
loop_
_entity.id
_entity.type
_entity.pdbx_description
1 polymer ?
#
loop_
_entity_poly.entity_id
_entity_poly.type
_entity_poly.pdbx_seq_one_letter_code
_entity_poly.pdbx_strand_id
1 'polypeptide(L)' 'MTKEDLFKVLHSSARGNFFTIELEKSRYQNGDEVMAFANELEAEGKIKIREFKQLKESIYLQGIIKYSSN' A
#
# COMPACT_ATOMS: atom_id res chain seq x y z
N MET A 1 -2.48 -8.44 8.88
CA MET A 1 -1.23 -7.99 8.24
C MET A 1 -0.68 -6.86 9.10
N THR A 2 0.63 -6.63 9.07
CA THR A 2 1.24 -5.46 9.72
C THR A 2 1.60 -4.38 8.68
N LYS A 3 1.91 -3.16 9.13
CA LYS A 3 2.44 -2.11 8.23
C LYS A 3 3.67 -2.58 7.45
N GLU A 4 4.55 -3.35 8.08
CA GLU A 4 5.75 -3.91 7.43
C GLU A 4 5.40 -4.93 6.36
N ASP A 5 4.38 -5.76 6.60
CA ASP A 5 3.88 -6.72 5.61
C ASP A 5 3.27 -5.97 4.41
N LEU A 6 2.47 -4.93 4.67
CA LEU A 6 1.94 -4.09 3.60
C LEU A 6 3.08 -3.49 2.77
N PHE A 7 4.10 -2.92 3.42
CA PHE A 7 5.23 -2.34 2.72
C PHE A 7 6.00 -3.37 1.89
N LYS A 8 6.21 -4.59 2.40
CA LYS A 8 6.80 -5.70 1.64
C LYS A 8 5.95 -6.05 0.42
N VAL A 9 4.63 -6.16 0.56
CA VAL A 9 3.72 -6.44 -0.56
C VAL A 9 3.80 -5.34 -1.62
N LEU A 10 3.76 -4.07 -1.21
CA LEU A 10 3.92 -2.93 -2.12
C LEU A 10 5.24 -3.01 -2.87
N HIS A 11 6.35 -3.26 -2.16
CA HIS A 11 7.68 -3.35 -2.76
C HIS A 11 7.83 -4.56 -3.70
N SER A 12 7.27 -5.72 -3.35
CA SER A 12 7.29 -6.91 -4.21
C SER A 12 6.37 -6.79 -5.43
N SER A 13 5.30 -6.02 -5.33
CA SER A 13 4.39 -5.73 -6.46
C SER A 13 4.92 -4.62 -7.39
N ALA A 14 5.94 -3.89 -6.95
CA ALA A 14 6.42 -2.72 -7.67
C ALA A 14 7.13 -3.11 -8.97
N ARG A 15 6.79 -2.41 -10.06
CA ARG A 15 7.52 -2.44 -11.33
C ARG A 15 8.33 -1.15 -11.43
N GLY A 16 9.63 -1.27 -11.14
CA GLY A 16 10.46 -0.09 -10.85
C GLY A 16 10.02 0.53 -9.53
N ASN A 17 9.77 1.84 -9.51
CA ASN A 17 9.25 2.52 -8.32
C ASN A 17 7.71 2.53 -8.24
N PHE A 18 6.98 2.08 -9.27
CA PHE A 18 5.51 2.13 -9.26
C PHE A 18 4.92 0.84 -8.70
N PHE A 19 4.02 0.93 -7.74
CA PHE A 19 3.24 -0.21 -7.26
C PHE A 19 1.76 -0.06 -7.61
N THR A 20 1.10 -1.19 -7.80
CA THR A 20 -0.35 -1.28 -7.94
C THR A 20 -0.76 -2.62 -7.35
N ILE A 21 -1.57 -2.58 -6.30
CA ILE A 21 -2.05 -3.77 -5.61
C ILE A 21 -3.57 -3.74 -5.46
N GLU A 22 -4.15 -4.92 -5.47
CA GLU A 22 -5.53 -5.16 -5.08
C GLU A 22 -5.53 -6.21 -3.99
N LEU A 23 -6.08 -5.86 -2.84
CA LEU A 23 -6.15 -6.72 -1.66
C LEU A 23 -7.59 -7.15 -1.42
N GLU A 24 -7.86 -8.46 -1.43
CA GLU A 24 -9.17 -8.98 -1.08
C GLU A 24 -9.47 -8.74 0.42
N LYS A 25 -10.61 -8.10 0.71
CA LYS A 25 -11.06 -7.80 2.09
C LYS A 25 -11.31 -9.06 2.91
N SER A 26 -11.68 -10.16 2.25
CA SER A 26 -11.87 -11.49 2.85
C SER A 26 -10.59 -12.06 3.48
N ARG A 27 -9.42 -11.64 2.95
CA ARG A 27 -8.12 -12.23 3.28
C ARG A 27 -7.17 -11.27 3.99
N TYR A 28 -7.33 -9.96 3.79
CA TYR A 28 -6.32 -8.96 4.17
C TYR A 28 -6.86 -7.76 4.96
N GLN A 29 -7.74 -7.99 5.94
CA GLN A 29 -8.23 -6.98 6.90
C GLN A 29 -9.16 -5.89 6.33
N ASN A 30 -9.72 -5.10 7.25
CA ASN A 30 -10.59 -3.97 6.99
C ASN A 30 -9.84 -2.89 6.17
N GLY A 31 -10.51 -2.26 5.21
CA GLY A 31 -9.92 -1.23 4.35
C GLY A 31 -9.35 -0.04 5.10
N ASP A 32 -9.91 0.26 6.27
CA ASP A 32 -9.46 1.37 7.12
C ASP A 32 -8.06 1.12 7.70
N GLU A 33 -7.72 -0.13 8.01
CA GLU A 33 -6.40 -0.52 8.53
C GLU A 33 -5.33 -0.39 7.44
N VAL A 34 -5.64 -0.84 6.22
CA VAL A 34 -4.75 -0.68 5.05
C VAL A 34 -4.53 0.80 4.74
N MET A 35 -5.59 1.62 4.82
CA MET A 35 -5.48 3.07 4.61
C MET A 35 -4.59 3.72 5.67
N ALA A 36 -4.76 3.36 6.95
CA ALA A 36 -3.95 3.86 8.05
C ALA A 36 -2.47 3.53 7.85
N PHE A 37 -2.15 2.26 7.57
CA PHE A 37 -0.76 1.85 7.30
C PHE A 37 -0.16 2.53 6.08
N ALA A 38 -0.93 2.68 4.99
CA ALA A 38 -0.47 3.38 3.79
C ALA A 38 -0.16 4.86 4.09
N ASN A 39 -1.02 5.54 4.85
CA ASN A 39 -0.82 6.93 5.26
C ASN A 39 0.42 7.08 6.16
N GLU A 40 0.65 6.16 7.09
CA GLU A 40 1.87 6.15 7.91
C GLU A 40 3.13 5.99 7.05
N LEU A 41 3.11 5.06 6.08
CA LEU A 41 4.24 4.86 5.16
C LEU A 41 4.50 6.08 4.27
N GLU A 42 3.45 6.80 3.88
CA GLU A 42 3.58 8.06 3.13
C GLU A 42 4.15 9.18 4.02
N ALA A 43 3.69 9.29 5.27
CA ALA A 43 4.19 10.25 6.25
C ALA A 43 5.66 9.99 6.62
N GLU A 44 6.08 8.72 6.68
CA GLU A 44 7.49 8.31 6.83
C GLU A 44 8.33 8.57 5.57
N GLY A 45 7.71 9.02 4.48
CA GLY A 45 8.40 9.29 3.22
C GLY A 45 8.83 8.03 2.47
N LYS A 46 8.33 6.85 2.83
CA LYS A 46 8.65 5.56 2.18
C LYS A 46 7.87 5.34 0.90
N ILE A 47 6.66 5.87 0.82
CA ILE A 47 5.81 5.80 -0.37
C ILE A 47 5.20 7.16 -0.70
N LYS A 48 4.54 7.23 -1.85
CA LYS A 48 3.55 8.26 -2.17
C LYS A 48 2.32 7.59 -2.75
N ILE A 49 1.18 7.80 -2.12
CA ILE A 49 -0.11 7.27 -2.55
C ILE A 49 -0.59 8.14 -3.71
N ARG A 50 -1.05 7.51 -4.79
CA ARG A 50 -1.68 8.18 -5.93
C ARG A 50 -3.18 7.94 -5.96
N GLU A 51 -3.58 6.71 -5.64
CA GLU A 51 -4.98 6.33 -5.61
C GLU A 51 -5.21 5.27 -4.54
N PHE A 52 -6.26 5.46 -3.75
CA PHE A 52 -6.75 4.49 -2.79
C PHE A 52 -8.26 4.39 -2.94
N LYS A 53 -8.77 3.18 -3.17
CA LYS A 53 -10.20 2.91 -3.34
C LYS A 53 -10.58 1.67 -2.54
N GLN A 54 -11.55 1.82 -1.64
CA GLN A 54 -12.21 0.67 -1.04
C GLN A 54 -13.35 0.21 -1.97
N LEU A 55 -13.18 -0.94 -2.60
CA LEU A 55 -14.22 -1.60 -3.39
C LEU A 55 -15.09 -2.49 -2.49
N LYS A 56 -16.15 -3.08 -3.06
CA LYS A 56 -17.08 -3.93 -2.29
C LYS A 56 -16.37 -5.11 -1.62
N GLU A 57 -15.48 -5.78 -2.35
CA GLU A 57 -14.80 -7.00 -1.89
C GLU A 57 -13.28 -6.87 -1.84
N SER A 58 -12.73 -5.76 -2.32
CA SER A 58 -11.29 -5.53 -2.38
C SER A 58 -10.91 -4.10 -2.02
N ILE A 59 -9.61 -3.88 -1.84
CA ILE A 59 -8.98 -2.57 -1.60
C ILE A 59 -7.96 -2.39 -2.71
N TYR A 60 -8.16 -1.37 -3.53
CA TYR A 60 -7.22 -0.98 -4.57
C TYR A 60 -6.31 0.12 -4.06
N LEU A 61 -5.01 -0.07 -4.21
CA LEU A 61 -3.99 0.87 -3.79
C LEU A 61 -2.91 1.00 -4.87
N GLN A 62 -2.66 2.23 -5.30
CA GLN A 62 -1.67 2.57 -6.33
C GLN A 62 -0.82 3.74 -5.88
N GLY A 63 0.47 3.70 -6.21
CA GLY A 63 1.41 4.73 -5.83
C GLY A 63 2.82 4.46 -6.30
N ILE A 64 3.77 5.14 -5.67
CA ILE A 64 5.20 4.94 -5.89
C ILE A 64 5.91 4.63 -4.58
N ILE A 65 6.84 3.68 -4.62
CA ILE A 65 7.88 3.50 -3.60
C ILE A 65 8.86 4.65 -3.76
N LYS A 66 9.17 5.33 -2.65
CA LYS A 66 10.29 6.24 -2.58
C LYS A 66 11.50 5.43 -2.15
N TYR A 67 12.48 5.30 -3.03
CA TYR A 67 13.79 4.82 -2.61
C TYR A 67 14.38 5.91 -1.73
N SER A 68 14.61 5.61 -0.46
CA SER A 68 15.53 6.41 0.34
C SER A 68 16.90 6.28 -0.34
N SER A 69 17.24 7.24 -1.18
CA SER A 69 18.64 7.50 -1.53
C SER A 69 19.28 8.01 -0.25
N ASN A 70 19.81 7.09 0.55
CA ASN A 70 20.69 7.40 1.68
C ASN A 70 22.10 6.97 1.30
#